data_AF-A0A3R6UEZ6-F1
#
_entry.id   AF-A0A3R6UEZ6-F1
#
_cell.length_a   1.000
_cell.length_b   1.000
_cell.length_c   1.000
_cell.angle_alpha   90.00
_cell.angle_beta   90.00
_cell.angle_gamma   90.00
#
_symmetry.space_group_name_H-M   'P 1'
#
loop_
_entity.id
_entity.type
_entity.pdbx_description
1 polymer ?
#
loop_
_entity_poly.entity_id
_entity_poly.type
_entity_poly.pdbx_seq_one_letter_code
_entity_poly.pdbx_strand_id
1 'polypeptide(L)'
;MRRTAAVSEEAAGKKIKILSLTENDRVDYTGALLLCGTIYAVGRLFSKVLLPTVLGAQIHTFAYSIIFVVILASLGIVPANIRAAAKNMQGFMVSVVGLMCMVSMGVDFDLAELASACSPANLLIAFVVVLGAILGSALVGKLVGFYPIDAAVTAGLCMANRGGSGDIAVLGAAHRLDLISYAQLSSRVGGGIVLIIASFFFSFFL
;
A
#
# COMPACT_ATOMS: atom_id res chain seq x y z
N MET A 1 16.28 -2.03 34.08
CA MET A 1 16.17 -3.50 34.02
C MET A 1 14.73 -4.06 34.07
N ARG A 2 13.73 -3.40 34.67
CA ARG A 2 12.34 -3.91 34.70
C ARG A 2 11.53 -3.76 33.41
N ARG A 3 11.87 -2.81 32.51
CA ARG A 3 11.15 -2.61 31.23
C ARG A 3 11.49 -3.65 30.15
N THR A 4 12.69 -4.23 30.18
CA THR A 4 13.10 -5.27 29.22
C THR A 4 12.47 -6.64 29.50
N ALA A 5 12.15 -6.94 30.76
CA ALA A 5 11.42 -8.16 31.12
C ALA A 5 9.93 -8.11 30.70
N ALA A 6 9.27 -6.95 30.84
CA ALA A 6 7.87 -6.78 30.45
C ALA A 6 7.65 -6.90 28.92
N VAL A 7 8.59 -6.38 28.11
CA VAL A 7 8.55 -6.54 26.64
C VAL A 7 8.81 -8.00 26.23
N SER A 8 9.62 -8.73 27.00
CA SER A 8 9.85 -10.16 26.78
C SER A 8 8.63 -11.02 27.15
N GLU A 9 7.91 -10.68 28.21
CA GLU A 9 6.65 -11.35 28.61
C GLU A 9 5.51 -11.05 27.64
N GLU A 10 5.38 -9.83 27.15
CA GLU A 10 4.36 -9.46 26.16
C GLU A 10 4.63 -10.13 24.80
N ALA A 11 5.90 -10.23 24.40
CA ALA A 11 6.32 -10.99 23.22
C ALA A 11 6.13 -12.50 23.38
N ALA A 12 6.33 -13.04 24.59
CA ALA A 12 6.09 -14.45 24.91
C ALA A 12 4.59 -14.78 24.94
N GLY A 13 3.76 -13.93 25.55
CA GLY A 13 2.31 -14.06 25.56
C GLY A 13 1.69 -13.95 24.17
N LYS A 14 2.25 -13.09 23.31
CA LYS A 14 1.86 -12.98 21.89
C LYS A 14 2.32 -14.20 21.09
N LYS A 15 3.51 -14.76 21.37
CA LYS A 15 3.98 -16.03 20.77
C LYS A 15 3.11 -17.22 21.16
N ILE A 16 2.65 -17.31 22.41
CA ILE A 16 1.80 -18.41 22.88
C ILE A 16 0.42 -18.36 22.20
N LYS A 17 -0.15 -17.18 21.96
CA LYS A 17 -1.42 -17.02 21.24
C LYS A 17 -1.34 -17.32 19.74
N ILE A 18 -0.16 -17.21 19.14
CA ILE A 18 0.09 -17.57 17.73
C ILE A 18 0.12 -19.09 17.51
N LEU A 19 0.46 -19.88 18.54
CA LEU A 19 0.56 -21.34 18.42
C LEU A 19 -0.75 -22.11 18.65
N SER A 20 -1.81 -21.45 19.12
CA SER A 20 -3.15 -22.04 19.19
C SER A 20 -4.12 -21.25 18.32
N LEU A 21 -3.99 -21.38 16.99
CA LEU A 21 -5.08 -20.97 16.09
C LEU A 21 -6.33 -21.74 16.52
N THR A 22 -7.34 -21.03 17.01
CA THR A 22 -8.63 -21.66 17.26
C THR A 22 -9.22 -22.11 15.92
N GLU A 23 -10.11 -23.09 15.93
CA GLU A 23 -10.72 -23.60 14.70
C GLU A 23 -11.41 -22.46 13.90
N ASN A 24 -12.00 -21.50 14.62
CA ASN A 24 -12.60 -20.29 14.04
C ASN A 24 -11.56 -19.38 13.35
N ASP A 25 -10.38 -19.18 13.94
CA ASP A 25 -9.33 -18.36 13.32
C ASP A 25 -8.90 -18.95 11.97
N ARG A 26 -8.81 -20.29 11.88
CA ARG A 26 -8.43 -20.97 10.63
C ARG A 26 -9.44 -20.71 9.52
N VAL A 27 -10.73 -20.82 9.83
CA VAL A 27 -11.82 -20.55 8.89
C VAL A 27 -11.79 -19.09 8.43
N ASP A 28 -11.48 -18.15 9.31
CA ASP A 28 -11.37 -16.73 8.97
C ASP A 28 -10.21 -16.44 8.01
N TYR A 29 -9.03 -17.04 8.24
CA TYR A 29 -7.89 -16.91 7.32
C TYR A 29 -8.16 -17.58 5.97
N THR A 30 -8.80 -18.75 5.96
CA THR A 30 -9.22 -19.40 4.71
C THR A 30 -10.23 -18.55 3.95
N GLY A 31 -11.21 -17.97 4.65
CA GLY A 31 -12.18 -17.03 4.07
C GLY A 31 -11.53 -15.79 3.48
N ALA A 32 -10.52 -15.22 4.15
CA ALA A 32 -9.75 -14.09 3.64
C ALA A 32 -8.94 -14.44 2.38
N LEU A 33 -8.32 -15.63 2.34
CA LEU A 33 -7.59 -16.10 1.17
C LEU A 33 -8.52 -16.34 -0.02
N LEU A 34 -9.66 -17.00 0.22
CA LEU A 34 -10.66 -17.27 -0.81
C LEU A 34 -11.28 -15.97 -1.35
N LEU A 35 -11.57 -15.00 -0.49
CA LEU A 35 -12.02 -13.67 -0.90
C LEU A 35 -10.98 -12.98 -1.80
N CYS A 36 -9.72 -12.97 -1.40
CA CYS A 36 -8.63 -12.39 -2.20
C CYS A 36 -8.51 -13.05 -3.59
N GLY A 37 -8.49 -14.39 -3.63
CA GLY A 37 -8.41 -15.16 -4.86
C GLY A 37 -9.62 -14.93 -5.77
N THR A 38 -10.83 -14.86 -5.19
CA THR A 38 -12.07 -14.63 -5.94
C THR A 38 -12.09 -13.24 -6.55
N ILE A 39 -11.73 -12.19 -5.78
CA ILE A 39 -11.71 -10.82 -6.29
C ILE A 39 -10.68 -10.68 -7.42
N TYR A 40 -9.51 -11.30 -7.29
CA TYR A 40 -8.51 -11.30 -8.35
C TYR A 40 -8.99 -12.08 -9.59
N ALA A 41 -9.64 -13.23 -9.41
CA ALA A 41 -10.20 -14.01 -10.51
C ALA A 41 -11.31 -13.25 -11.26
N VAL A 42 -12.21 -12.58 -10.54
CA VAL A 42 -13.23 -11.71 -11.12
C VAL A 42 -12.58 -10.52 -11.83
N GLY A 43 -11.60 -9.87 -11.22
CA GLY A 43 -10.84 -8.79 -11.85
C GLY A 43 -10.17 -9.24 -13.17
N ARG A 44 -9.63 -10.47 -13.20
CA ARG A 44 -9.02 -11.05 -14.41
C ARG A 44 -10.06 -11.37 -15.48
N LEU A 45 -11.23 -11.87 -15.08
CA LEU A 45 -12.34 -12.14 -16.00
C LEU A 45 -12.82 -10.84 -16.67
N PHE A 46 -12.97 -9.76 -15.90
CA PHE A 46 -13.34 -8.45 -16.44
C PHE A 46 -12.27 -7.87 -17.37
N SER A 47 -11.00 -7.96 -16.98
CA SER A 47 -9.86 -7.47 -17.76
C SER A 47 -9.65 -8.24 -19.07
N LYS A 48 -9.99 -9.54 -19.15
CA LYS A 48 -9.71 -10.36 -20.34
C LYS A 48 -10.91 -10.69 -21.22
N VAL A 49 -12.09 -10.87 -20.63
CA VAL A 49 -13.24 -11.49 -21.33
C VAL A 49 -14.41 -10.52 -21.49
N LEU A 50 -14.77 -9.78 -20.43
CA LEU A 50 -15.99 -8.96 -20.43
C LEU A 50 -15.76 -7.53 -20.94
N LEU A 51 -14.76 -6.82 -20.41
CA LEU A 51 -14.48 -5.43 -20.73
C LEU A 51 -12.96 -5.21 -20.85
N PRO A 52 -12.32 -5.81 -21.87
CA PRO A 52 -10.89 -5.64 -22.08
C PRO A 52 -10.52 -4.19 -22.39
N THR A 53 -11.43 -3.44 -23.01
CA THR A 53 -11.27 -2.00 -23.29
C THR A 53 -12.47 -1.24 -22.74
N VAL A 54 -12.23 -0.34 -21.78
CA VAL A 54 -13.24 0.63 -21.35
C VAL A 54 -12.75 1.99 -21.81
N LEU A 55 -13.56 2.68 -22.62
CA LEU A 55 -13.23 4.00 -23.20
C LEU A 55 -11.94 4.01 -24.06
N GLY A 56 -11.59 2.88 -24.69
CA GLY A 56 -10.38 2.76 -25.53
C GLY A 56 -9.10 2.41 -24.77
N ALA A 57 -9.16 2.31 -23.42
CA ALA A 57 -8.03 1.92 -22.59
C ALA A 57 -8.15 0.45 -22.12
N GLN A 58 -7.08 -0.32 -22.31
CA GLN A 58 -6.83 -1.61 -21.69
C GLN A 58 -6.57 -1.45 -20.19
N ILE A 59 -7.60 -1.74 -19.40
CA ILE A 59 -7.51 -1.64 -17.94
C ILE A 59 -6.83 -2.90 -17.39
N HIS A 60 -5.72 -2.70 -16.68
CA HIS A 60 -4.95 -3.77 -16.04
C HIS A 60 -5.79 -4.51 -14.99
N THR A 61 -5.55 -5.80 -14.80
CA THR A 61 -6.28 -6.66 -13.85
C THR A 61 -6.24 -6.12 -12.41
N PHE A 62 -5.15 -5.44 -12.03
CA PHE A 62 -5.02 -4.81 -10.71
C PHE A 62 -5.99 -3.66 -10.49
N ALA A 63 -6.25 -2.82 -11.51
CA ALA A 63 -7.19 -1.72 -11.38
C ALA A 63 -8.61 -2.23 -11.13
N TYR A 64 -9.06 -3.24 -11.89
CA TYR A 64 -10.34 -3.89 -11.63
C TYR A 64 -10.43 -4.52 -10.24
N SER A 65 -9.39 -5.24 -9.82
CA SER A 65 -9.34 -5.87 -8.49
C SER A 65 -9.49 -4.82 -7.38
N ILE A 66 -8.82 -3.66 -7.48
CA ILE A 66 -8.92 -2.57 -6.51
C ILE A 66 -10.35 -2.00 -6.47
N ILE A 67 -10.94 -1.72 -7.63
CA ILE A 67 -12.31 -1.20 -7.72
C ILE A 67 -13.31 -2.16 -7.04
N PHE A 68 -13.20 -3.46 -7.30
CA PHE A 68 -14.05 -4.46 -6.66
C PHE A 68 -13.86 -4.52 -5.14
N VAL A 69 -12.61 -4.47 -4.65
CA VAL A 69 -12.36 -4.42 -3.20
C VAL A 69 -13.03 -3.19 -2.58
N VAL A 70 -12.90 -2.02 -3.21
CA VAL A 70 -13.49 -0.77 -2.70
C VAL A 70 -15.01 -0.86 -2.65
N ILE A 71 -15.66 -1.38 -3.70
CA ILE A 71 -17.12 -1.58 -3.74
C ILE A 71 -17.57 -2.55 -2.64
N LEU A 72 -16.90 -3.69 -2.48
CA LEU A 72 -17.23 -4.66 -1.44
C LEU A 72 -17.02 -4.10 -0.03
N ALA A 73 -15.97 -3.30 0.15
CA ALA A 73 -15.70 -2.63 1.41
C ALA A 73 -16.76 -1.56 1.73
N SER A 74 -17.20 -0.77 0.74
CA SER A 74 -18.22 0.27 0.91
C SER A 74 -19.61 -0.29 1.14
N LEU A 75 -19.95 -1.43 0.53
CA LEU A 75 -21.23 -2.11 0.74
C LEU A 75 -21.33 -2.81 2.10
N GLY A 76 -20.22 -2.91 2.84
CA GLY A 76 -20.23 -3.52 4.17
C GLY A 76 -20.40 -5.04 4.19
N ILE A 77 -20.47 -5.70 3.01
CA ILE A 77 -20.81 -7.12 2.85
C ILE A 77 -19.78 -8.04 3.54
N VAL A 78 -18.50 -7.63 3.58
CA VAL A 78 -17.43 -8.46 4.14
C VAL A 78 -17.49 -8.44 5.67
N PRO A 79 -17.61 -9.61 6.35
CA PRO A 79 -17.61 -9.71 7.81
C PRO A 79 -16.34 -9.16 8.48
N ALA A 80 -16.47 -8.62 9.70
CA ALA A 80 -15.37 -7.98 10.41
C ALA A 80 -14.21 -8.94 10.76
N ASN A 81 -14.54 -10.19 11.09
CA ASN A 81 -13.58 -11.28 11.31
C ASN A 81 -12.69 -11.53 10.08
N ILE A 82 -13.29 -11.62 8.89
CA ILE A 82 -12.55 -11.82 7.63
C ILE A 82 -11.69 -10.59 7.30
N ARG A 83 -12.17 -9.36 7.55
CA ARG A 83 -11.34 -8.15 7.37
C ARG A 83 -10.13 -8.12 8.28
N ALA A 84 -10.29 -8.51 9.54
CA ALA A 84 -9.19 -8.61 10.49
C ALA A 84 -8.16 -9.67 10.07
N ALA A 85 -8.64 -10.85 9.65
CA ALA A 85 -7.78 -11.90 9.11
C ALA A 85 -7.03 -11.44 7.84
N ALA A 86 -7.69 -10.74 6.93
CA ALA A 86 -7.07 -10.17 5.73
C ALA A 86 -5.99 -9.13 6.06
N LYS A 87 -6.23 -8.26 7.06
CA LYS A 87 -5.22 -7.28 7.54
C LYS A 87 -4.00 -7.98 8.14
N ASN A 88 -4.22 -9.02 8.96
CA ASN A 88 -3.13 -9.81 9.54
C ASN A 88 -2.34 -10.55 8.46
N MET A 89 -3.05 -11.14 7.49
CA MET A 89 -2.43 -11.81 6.34
C MET A 89 -1.63 -10.82 5.49
N GLN A 90 -2.14 -9.61 5.24
CA GLN A 90 -1.37 -8.55 4.58
C GLN A 90 -0.08 -8.21 5.36
N GLY A 91 -0.17 -8.09 6.69
CA GLY A 91 0.99 -7.85 7.54
C GLY A 91 2.05 -8.95 7.42
N PHE A 92 1.63 -10.21 7.40
CA PHE A 92 2.51 -11.37 7.16
C PHE A 92 3.13 -11.35 5.76
N MET A 93 2.33 -11.07 4.72
CA MET A 93 2.82 -11.01 3.34
C MET A 93 3.85 -9.89 3.15
N VAL A 94 3.64 -8.73 3.77
CA VAL A 94 4.59 -7.62 3.67
C VAL A 94 5.87 -7.89 4.48
N SER A 95 5.77 -8.54 5.65
CA SER A 95 6.93 -8.75 6.52
C SER A 95 7.80 -9.94 6.12
N VAL A 96 7.20 -11.07 5.75
CA VAL A 96 7.92 -12.30 5.41
C VAL A 96 8.13 -12.39 3.90
N VAL A 97 7.02 -12.40 3.15
CA VAL A 97 7.09 -12.55 1.68
C VAL A 97 7.72 -11.31 1.04
N GLY A 98 7.49 -10.12 1.60
CA GLY A 98 8.14 -8.89 1.14
C GLY A 98 9.66 -8.96 1.21
N LEU A 99 10.23 -9.55 2.26
CA LEU A 99 11.68 -9.78 2.34
C LEU A 99 12.16 -10.77 1.27
N MET A 100 11.42 -11.87 1.06
CA MET A 100 11.74 -12.82 0.00
C MET A 100 11.67 -12.17 -1.39
N CYS A 101 10.66 -11.34 -1.66
CA CYS A 101 10.54 -10.59 -2.90
C CYS A 101 11.71 -9.62 -3.12
N MET A 102 12.20 -8.93 -2.08
CA MET A 102 13.36 -8.06 -2.20
C MET A 102 14.64 -8.85 -2.56
N VAL A 103 14.81 -10.05 -1.98
CA VAL A 103 15.92 -10.94 -2.36
C VAL A 103 15.78 -11.38 -3.82
N SER A 104 14.59 -11.79 -4.25
CA SER A 104 14.33 -12.18 -5.63
C SER A 104 14.59 -11.04 -6.63
N MET A 105 14.12 -9.83 -6.33
CA MET A 105 14.37 -8.66 -7.17
C MET A 105 15.86 -8.35 -7.26
N GLY A 106 16.63 -8.54 -6.17
CA GLY A 106 18.07 -8.32 -6.17
C GLY A 106 18.86 -9.28 -7.06
N VAL A 107 18.33 -10.45 -7.39
CA VAL A 107 18.98 -11.41 -8.31
C VAL A 107 18.88 -10.95 -9.76
N ASP A 108 17.75 -10.35 -10.14
CA ASP A 108 17.47 -9.85 -11.50
C ASP A 108 17.87 -8.37 -11.67
N PHE A 109 18.52 -7.78 -10.65
CA PHE A 109 18.81 -6.36 -10.60
C PHE A 109 20.14 -6.03 -11.27
N ASP A 110 20.12 -5.22 -12.34
CA ASP A 110 21.34 -4.75 -13.00
C ASP A 110 21.92 -3.51 -12.28
N LEU A 111 23.10 -3.71 -11.68
CA LEU A 111 23.84 -2.62 -11.01
C LEU A 111 24.32 -1.55 -11.99
N ALA A 112 24.61 -1.90 -13.24
CA ALA A 112 25.02 -0.95 -14.26
C ALA A 112 23.85 -0.02 -14.63
N GLU A 113 22.64 -0.57 -14.76
CA GLU A 113 21.44 0.22 -14.99
C GLU A 113 21.16 1.16 -13.81
N LEU A 114 21.29 0.69 -12.56
CA LEU A 114 21.17 1.55 -11.38
C LEU A 114 22.21 2.70 -11.37
N ALA A 115 23.47 2.40 -11.69
CA ALA A 115 24.51 3.42 -11.77
C ALA A 115 24.18 4.48 -12.83
N SER A 116 23.66 4.04 -13.98
CA SER A 116 23.20 4.95 -15.05
C SER A 116 21.95 5.76 -14.66
N ALA A 117 21.05 5.15 -13.88
CA ALA A 117 19.85 5.79 -13.37
C ALA A 117 20.19 6.85 -12.30
N CYS A 118 21.32 6.73 -11.60
CA CYS A 118 21.85 7.71 -10.67
C CYS A 118 22.51 8.91 -11.38
N SER A 119 21.91 9.39 -12.47
CA SER A 119 22.35 10.58 -13.17
C SER A 119 21.88 11.85 -12.45
N PRO A 120 22.63 12.97 -12.51
CA PRO A 120 22.18 14.25 -11.96
C PRO A 120 20.82 14.70 -12.52
N ALA A 121 20.53 14.35 -13.78
CA ALA A 121 19.25 14.67 -14.42
C ALA A 121 18.07 13.95 -13.74
N ASN A 122 18.19 12.64 -13.48
CA ASN A 122 17.14 11.87 -12.81
C ASN A 122 16.94 12.32 -11.36
N LEU A 123 18.04 12.68 -10.68
CA LEU A 123 17.98 13.22 -9.32
C LEU A 123 17.22 14.56 -9.28
N LEU A 124 17.46 15.43 -10.27
CA LEU A 124 16.74 16.69 -10.39
C LEU A 124 15.25 16.47 -10.69
N ILE A 125 14.92 15.56 -11.62
CA ILE A 125 13.53 15.21 -11.94
C ILE A 125 12.81 14.70 -10.68
N ALA A 126 13.43 13.76 -9.94
CA ALA A 126 12.88 13.24 -8.70
C ALA A 126 12.64 14.36 -7.67
N PHE A 127 13.60 15.28 -7.52
CA PHE A 127 13.47 16.42 -6.62
C PHE A 127 12.30 17.34 -7.00
N VAL A 128 12.15 17.67 -8.28
CA VAL A 128 11.05 18.50 -8.78
C VAL A 128 9.69 17.81 -8.62
N VAL A 129 9.61 16.50 -8.84
CA VAL A 129 8.37 15.71 -8.61
C VAL A 129 7.97 15.76 -7.14
N VAL A 130 8.92 15.60 -6.21
CA VAL A 130 8.65 15.70 -4.77
C VAL A 130 8.20 17.11 -4.40
N LEU A 131 8.83 18.16 -4.92
CA LEU A 131 8.38 19.54 -4.72
C LEU A 131 6.96 19.78 -5.26
N GLY A 132 6.66 19.23 -6.44
CA GLY A 132 5.33 19.27 -7.03
C GLY A 132 4.29 18.59 -6.13
N ALA A 133 4.62 17.44 -5.55
CA ALA A 133 3.77 16.72 -4.60
C ALA A 133 3.51 17.54 -3.33
N ILE A 134 4.53 18.21 -2.78
CA ILE A 134 4.41 19.10 -1.61
C ILE A 134 3.49 20.29 -1.92
N LEU A 135 3.75 21.01 -3.02
CA LEU A 135 3.00 22.20 -3.38
C LEU A 135 1.55 21.87 -3.75
N GLY A 136 1.34 20.80 -4.52
CA GLY A 136 0.01 20.34 -4.93
C GLY A 136 -0.83 19.93 -3.73
N SER A 137 -0.27 19.11 -2.83
CA SER A 137 -1.00 18.67 -1.63
C SER A 137 -1.20 19.79 -0.61
N ALA A 138 -0.27 20.75 -0.48
CA ALA A 138 -0.46 21.94 0.35
C ALA A 138 -1.59 22.84 -0.17
N LEU A 139 -1.64 23.07 -1.49
CA LEU A 139 -2.66 23.91 -2.12
C LEU A 139 -4.04 23.26 -2.03
N VAL A 140 -4.15 22.00 -2.47
CA VAL A 140 -5.42 21.25 -2.41
C VAL A 140 -5.84 21.06 -0.97
N GLY A 141 -4.92 20.72 -0.07
CA GLY A 141 -5.17 20.60 1.36
C GLY A 141 -5.75 21.88 1.97
N LYS A 142 -5.24 23.05 1.57
CA LYS A 142 -5.79 24.34 2.00
C LYS A 142 -7.23 24.54 1.50
N LEU A 143 -7.53 24.12 0.28
CA LEU A 143 -8.88 24.25 -0.31
C LEU A 143 -9.92 23.38 0.39
N VAL A 144 -9.55 22.19 0.85
CA VAL A 144 -10.44 21.32 1.66
C VAL A 144 -10.45 21.69 3.16
N GLY A 145 -9.71 22.72 3.58
CA GLY A 145 -9.71 23.21 4.97
C GLY A 145 -8.72 22.51 5.91
N PHE A 146 -7.78 21.72 5.37
CA PHE A 146 -6.68 21.15 6.16
C PHE A 146 -5.52 22.14 6.33
N TYR A 147 -4.73 21.94 7.37
CA TYR A 147 -3.52 22.74 7.58
C TYR A 147 -2.51 22.44 6.45
N PRO A 148 -2.06 23.44 5.67
CA PRO A 148 -1.28 23.21 4.45
C PRO A 148 -0.01 22.39 4.68
N ILE A 149 0.66 22.56 5.82
CA ILE A 149 1.87 21.82 6.17
C ILE A 149 1.55 20.36 6.50
N ASP A 150 0.45 20.09 7.20
CA ASP A 150 0.05 18.71 7.54
C ASP A 150 -0.44 17.96 6.31
N ALA A 151 -1.15 18.64 5.42
CA ALA A 151 -1.53 18.10 4.12
C ALA A 151 -0.29 17.82 3.25
N ALA A 152 0.69 18.73 3.24
CA ALA A 152 1.94 18.54 2.51
C ALA A 152 2.73 17.32 2.99
N VAL A 153 2.80 17.11 4.31
CA VAL A 153 3.53 15.99 4.89
C VAL A 153 2.77 14.67 4.69
N THR A 154 1.47 14.63 4.96
CA THR A 154 0.68 13.38 4.96
C THR A 154 0.20 12.94 3.57
N ALA A 155 -0.26 13.88 2.74
CA ALA A 155 -0.78 13.56 1.40
C ALA A 155 0.28 13.74 0.30
N GLY A 156 1.27 14.62 0.50
CA GLY A 156 2.37 14.84 -0.44
C GLY A 156 3.56 13.92 -0.16
N LEU A 157 4.35 14.24 0.88
CA LEU A 157 5.60 13.54 1.19
C LEU A 157 5.38 12.06 1.50
N CYS A 158 4.31 11.70 2.22
CA CYS A 158 4.02 10.29 2.51
C CYS A 158 3.49 9.49 1.31
N MET A 159 3.18 10.14 0.19
CA MET A 159 2.87 9.47 -1.08
C MET A 159 4.09 9.40 -2.01
N ALA A 160 5.01 10.37 -1.89
CA ALA A 160 6.27 10.41 -2.63
C ALA A 160 7.41 9.59 -1.97
N ASN A 161 7.13 8.91 -0.86
CA ASN A 161 8.09 8.08 -0.14
C ASN A 161 7.99 6.59 -0.54
N ARG A 162 8.74 5.74 0.16
CA ARG A 162 8.73 4.28 -0.03
C ARG A 162 7.67 3.54 0.80
N GLY A 163 6.44 4.05 0.85
CA GLY A 163 5.31 3.47 1.58
C GLY A 163 5.52 3.43 3.10
N GLY A 164 4.96 2.43 3.79
CA GLY A 164 4.86 2.41 5.27
C GLY A 164 6.16 2.60 6.07
N SER A 165 7.30 2.13 5.56
CA SER A 165 8.61 2.41 6.19
C SER A 165 9.07 3.86 5.95
N GLY A 166 8.77 4.39 4.76
CA GLY A 166 8.97 5.80 4.42
C GLY A 166 8.08 6.72 5.25
N ASP A 167 6.85 6.31 5.59
CA ASP A 167 5.93 7.12 6.39
C ASP A 167 6.54 7.42 7.77
N ILE A 168 7.11 6.41 8.41
CA ILE A 168 7.76 6.56 9.71
C ILE A 168 9.00 7.46 9.58
N ALA A 169 9.77 7.34 8.50
CA ALA A 169 10.94 8.19 8.26
C ALA A 169 10.56 9.66 8.04
N VAL A 170 9.55 9.93 7.19
CA VAL A 170 9.06 11.28 6.89
C VAL A 170 8.42 11.91 8.12
N LEU A 171 7.50 11.20 8.79
CA LEU A 171 6.82 11.72 9.98
C LEU A 171 7.75 11.84 11.18
N GLY A 172 8.74 10.95 11.29
CA GLY A 172 9.80 11.02 12.29
C GLY A 172 10.68 12.26 12.09
N ALA A 173 11.07 12.55 10.85
CA ALA A 173 11.84 13.75 10.51
C ALA A 173 11.02 15.04 10.70
N ALA A 174 9.70 14.99 10.49
CA ALA A 174 8.80 16.11 10.68
C ALA A 174 8.29 16.27 12.14
N HIS A 175 8.70 15.41 13.07
CA HIS A 175 8.17 15.33 14.45
C HIS A 175 6.64 15.27 14.53
N ARG A 176 6.02 14.51 13.63
CA ARG A 176 4.55 14.44 13.42
C ARG A 176 4.02 13.00 13.38
N LEU A 177 4.55 12.13 14.24
CA LEU A 177 4.15 10.71 14.30
C LEU A 177 2.68 10.50 14.65
N ASP A 178 2.01 11.48 15.25
CA ASP A 178 0.56 11.42 15.53
C ASP A 178 -0.29 11.30 14.26
N LEU A 179 0.25 11.69 13.09
CA LEU A 179 -0.42 11.64 11.79
C LEU A 179 -0.20 10.30 11.05
N ILE A 180 0.37 9.28 11.70
CA ILE A 180 0.70 7.99 11.07
C ILE A 180 -0.51 7.29 10.45
N SER A 181 -1.69 7.42 11.06
CA SER A 181 -2.93 6.83 10.53
C SER A 181 -3.33 7.45 9.18
N TYR A 182 -3.07 8.76 8.99
CA TYR A 182 -3.33 9.45 7.72
C TYR A 182 -2.29 9.08 6.67
N ALA A 183 -1.02 8.98 7.05
CA ALA A 183 0.03 8.53 6.14
C ALA A 183 -0.21 7.09 5.66
N GLN A 184 -0.57 6.18 6.56
CA GLN A 184 -0.92 4.80 6.19
C GLN A 184 -2.14 4.73 5.26
N LEU A 185 -3.15 5.58 5.48
CA LEU A 185 -4.28 5.68 4.57
C LEU A 185 -3.82 6.17 3.19
N SER A 186 -2.97 7.19 3.13
CA SER A 186 -2.37 7.73 1.91
C SER A 186 -1.61 6.65 1.13
N SER A 187 -0.68 5.93 1.75
CA SER A 187 0.12 4.93 1.01
C SER A 187 -0.70 3.70 0.56
N ARG A 188 -1.78 3.36 1.26
CA ARG A 188 -2.62 2.19 0.90
C ARG A 188 -3.71 2.54 -0.10
N VAL A 189 -4.55 3.52 0.22
CA VAL A 189 -5.65 3.94 -0.64
C VAL A 189 -5.13 4.78 -1.80
N GLY A 190 -4.28 5.76 -1.53
CA GLY A 190 -3.64 6.59 -2.56
C GLY A 190 -2.76 5.76 -3.50
N GLY A 191 -2.01 4.79 -2.99
CA GLY A 191 -1.28 3.83 -3.82
C GLY A 191 -2.19 3.05 -4.77
N GLY A 192 -3.35 2.57 -4.29
CA GLY A 192 -4.34 1.93 -5.14
C GLY A 192 -4.91 2.85 -6.22
N ILE A 193 -5.19 4.11 -5.88
CA ILE A 193 -5.65 5.13 -6.84
C ILE A 193 -4.58 5.40 -7.91
N VAL A 194 -3.31 5.52 -7.52
CA VAL A 194 -2.20 5.70 -8.47
C VAL A 194 -2.10 4.53 -9.43
N LEU A 195 -2.31 3.28 -8.98
CA LEU A 195 -2.32 2.13 -9.88
C LEU A 195 -3.47 2.18 -10.90
N ILE A 196 -4.64 2.69 -10.51
CA ILE A 196 -5.76 2.89 -11.44
C ILE A 196 -5.37 3.95 -12.46
N ILE A 197 -4.88 5.11 -12.02
CA ILE A 197 -4.46 6.21 -12.92
C ILE A 197 -3.36 5.74 -13.87
N ALA A 198 -2.34 5.04 -13.37
CA ALA A 198 -1.25 4.50 -14.16
C ALA A 198 -1.74 3.49 -15.21
N SER A 199 -2.73 2.65 -14.86
CA SER A 199 -3.32 1.71 -15.80
C SER A 199 -3.97 2.42 -17.00
N PHE A 200 -4.69 3.52 -16.76
CA PHE A 200 -5.23 4.35 -17.84
C PHE A 200 -4.12 5.03 -18.63
N PHE A 201 -3.14 5.64 -17.94
CA PHE A 201 -2.07 6.38 -18.60
C PHE A 201 -1.22 5.50 -19.51
N PHE A 202 -0.79 4.33 -19.02
CA PHE A 202 -0.02 3.38 -19.84
C PHE A 202 -0.80 2.88 -21.04
N SER A 203 -2.11 2.63 -20.89
CA SER A 203 -2.89 2.15 -22.03
C SER A 203 -3.07 3.17 -23.17
N PHE A 204 -2.97 4.47 -22.89
CA PHE A 204 -3.09 5.48 -23.93
C PHE A 204 -1.74 5.79 -24.59
N PHE A 205 -0.63 5.61 -23.88
CA PHE A 205 0.70 5.99 -24.34
C PHE A 205 1.58 4.82 -24.80
N LEU A 206 1.19 3.58 -24.49
CA LEU A 206 1.94 2.35 -24.78
C LEU A 206 1.00 1.37 -25.51
#